data_AF-A0A534WT08-F1
#
_entry.id   AF-A0A534WT08-F1
#
_cell.length_a   1.000
_cell.length_b   1.000
_cell.length_c   1.000
_cell.angle_alpha   90.00
_cell.angle_beta   90.00
_cell.angle_gamma   90.00
#
_symmetry.space_group_name_H-M   'P 1'
#
loop_
_entity.id
_entity.type
_entity.pdbx_description
1 polymer ?
#
loop_
_entity_poly.entity_id
_entity_poly.type
_entity_poly.pdbx_seq_one_letter_code
_entity_poly.pdbx_strand_id
1 'polypeptide(L)'
;MAWPVQLELRPRTWGGRRLGAGRKPSGQRVGVPHRPRPDHVPRHPAHVTLRAHADLPSLRGDQLFPTLRRCLAQGSRGGVRILHFSVQTNHLHLIVGADARTALSRGLQSLVIRLAKGINRTLGRRGRVWGDRYHARALRTPREVRNALVYVLQNWRRHRVGTGALDPCSSAVWFDGWVRSVPSAVGARPVVPPRTWLAAVGWRRQGLIHFEEMPARAIARRISPTRRALTGASPRSGGPAVGAYKTRNE
;
A
#
# COMPACT_ATOMS: atom_id res chain seq x y z
N MET A 1 -64.52 -11.85 -6.38
CA MET A 1 -63.07 -11.54 -6.47
C MET A 1 -62.65 -10.95 -5.13
N ALA A 2 -61.85 -11.68 -4.33
CA ALA A 2 -61.36 -11.21 -3.04
C ALA A 2 -59.96 -10.62 -3.20
N TRP A 3 -59.74 -9.40 -2.71
CA TRP A 3 -58.44 -8.74 -2.73
C TRP A 3 -57.52 -9.34 -1.67
N PRO A 4 -56.22 -9.51 -1.94
CA PRO A 4 -55.28 -9.99 -0.93
C PRO A 4 -55.11 -8.93 0.16
N VAL A 5 -55.28 -9.36 1.42
CA VAL A 5 -55.01 -8.53 2.60
C VAL A 5 -53.53 -8.62 2.94
N GLN A 6 -52.83 -7.47 2.93
CA GLN A 6 -51.44 -7.39 3.33
C GLN A 6 -51.31 -7.48 4.85
N LEU A 7 -50.62 -8.51 5.34
CA LEU A 7 -50.31 -8.64 6.77
C LEU A 7 -49.09 -7.79 7.15
N GLU A 8 -49.14 -7.15 8.32
CA GLU A 8 -47.99 -6.45 8.89
C GLU A 8 -46.92 -7.44 9.34
N LEU A 9 -45.72 -7.33 8.77
CA LEU A 9 -44.54 -8.00 9.32
C LEU A 9 -44.04 -7.20 10.52
N ARG A 10 -43.95 -7.84 11.69
CA ARG A 10 -43.24 -7.31 12.86
C ARG A 10 -41.78 -7.76 12.84
N PRO A 11 -40.83 -6.96 12.33
CA PRO A 11 -39.42 -7.35 12.31
C PRO A 11 -38.87 -7.47 13.74
N ARG A 12 -38.04 -8.48 13.99
CA ARG A 12 -37.34 -8.65 15.28
C ARG A 12 -36.42 -7.44 15.54
N THR A 13 -36.38 -6.97 16.79
CA THR A 13 -35.65 -5.75 17.21
C THR A 13 -34.12 -5.89 17.30
N TRP A 14 -33.57 -7.04 16.88
CA TRP A 14 -32.12 -7.29 16.91
C TRP A 14 -31.52 -7.27 15.51
N GLY A 15 -30.57 -6.35 15.28
CA GLY A 15 -29.77 -6.26 14.05
C GLY A 15 -29.83 -4.94 13.27
N GLY A 16 -30.45 -3.89 13.83
CA GLY A 16 -30.57 -2.58 13.18
C GLY A 16 -29.30 -1.71 13.21
N ARG A 17 -29.17 -0.81 12.22
CA ARG A 17 -28.13 0.21 12.14
C ARG A 17 -28.22 1.16 13.35
N ARG A 18 -27.23 1.10 14.23
CA ARG A 18 -27.04 2.02 15.37
C ARG A 18 -25.61 2.56 15.37
N LEU A 19 -25.40 3.72 16.00
CA LEU A 19 -24.05 4.28 16.17
C LEU A 19 -23.21 3.25 16.95
N GLY A 20 -22.15 2.72 16.34
CA GLY A 20 -21.32 1.66 16.93
C GLY A 20 -21.79 0.21 16.70
N ALA A 21 -22.84 -0.03 15.89
CA ALA A 21 -23.16 -1.39 15.42
C ALA A 21 -22.15 -1.89 14.37
N GLY A 22 -21.70 -3.12 14.57
CA GLY A 22 -20.71 -3.80 13.75
C GLY A 22 -19.70 -4.52 14.64
N ARG A 23 -19.12 -5.63 14.15
CA ARG A 23 -18.02 -6.28 14.84
C ARG A 23 -16.84 -5.30 14.90
N LYS A 24 -16.41 -4.90 16.11
CA LYS A 24 -15.18 -4.11 16.29
C LYS A 24 -14.05 -4.84 15.56
N PRO A 25 -13.21 -4.15 14.75
CA PRO A 25 -12.07 -4.78 14.11
C PRO A 25 -11.20 -5.46 15.17
N SER A 26 -11.14 -6.80 15.14
CA SER A 26 -10.39 -7.61 16.10
C SER A 26 -9.14 -8.17 15.42
N GLY A 27 -7.97 -7.87 15.98
CA GLY A 27 -6.65 -8.38 15.56
C GLY A 27 -5.51 -7.42 15.93
N GLN A 28 -4.27 -7.91 16.01
CA GLN A 28 -3.08 -7.11 16.36
C GLN A 28 -2.78 -5.95 15.39
N ARG A 29 -3.38 -5.95 14.18
CA ARG A 29 -3.29 -4.87 13.21
C ARG A 29 -4.66 -4.62 12.61
N VAL A 30 -5.28 -3.51 12.96
CA VAL A 30 -6.50 -3.00 12.32
C VAL A 30 -6.16 -2.76 10.84
N GLY A 31 -6.87 -3.43 9.93
CA GLY A 31 -6.68 -3.23 8.48
C GLY A 31 -6.82 -1.75 8.11
N VAL A 32 -6.17 -1.36 7.01
CA VAL A 32 -6.19 0.01 6.49
C VAL A 32 -7.64 0.50 6.39
N PRO A 33 -7.99 1.62 7.04
CA PRO A 33 -9.34 2.16 6.99
C PRO A 33 -9.83 2.33 5.55
N HIS A 34 -11.10 2.06 5.31
CA HIS A 34 -11.74 2.29 4.01
C HIS A 34 -11.86 3.79 3.75
N ARG A 35 -10.78 4.42 3.29
CA ARG A 35 -10.78 5.81 2.84
C ARG A 35 -11.19 5.88 1.37
N PRO A 36 -11.93 6.92 0.94
CA PRO A 36 -12.14 7.20 -0.47
C PRO A 36 -10.78 7.20 -1.19
N ARG A 37 -10.67 6.45 -2.27
CA ARG A 37 -9.44 6.47 -3.07
C ARG A 37 -9.29 7.86 -3.67
N PRO A 38 -8.12 8.50 -3.58
CA PRO A 38 -7.87 9.76 -4.26
C PRO A 38 -8.20 9.62 -5.75
N ASP A 39 -8.71 10.68 -6.36
CA ASP A 39 -9.00 10.65 -7.78
C ASP A 39 -7.72 10.37 -8.59
N HIS A 40 -7.84 9.43 -9.51
CA HIS A 40 -6.78 9.11 -10.46
C HIS A 40 -6.93 10.04 -11.65
N VAL A 41 -5.85 10.75 -11.97
CA VAL A 41 -5.77 11.59 -13.16
C VAL A 41 -4.95 10.83 -14.20
N PRO A 42 -5.44 10.67 -15.45
CA PRO A 42 -4.79 9.81 -16.45
C PRO A 42 -3.31 10.14 -16.71
N ARG A 43 -2.93 11.42 -16.59
CA ARG A 43 -1.56 11.91 -16.79
C ARG A 43 -0.60 11.54 -15.65
N HIS A 44 -1.10 11.20 -14.47
CA HIS A 44 -0.29 10.86 -13.29
C HIS A 44 -0.15 9.34 -13.16
N PRO A 45 1.07 8.77 -13.20
CA PRO A 45 1.26 7.37 -12.83
C PRO A 45 1.00 7.19 -11.32
N ALA A 46 0.73 5.96 -10.89
CA ALA A 46 0.52 5.61 -9.49
C ALA A 46 1.59 4.63 -8.99
N HIS A 47 2.16 4.91 -7.81
CA HIS A 47 2.95 3.95 -7.05
C HIS A 47 2.02 3.09 -6.21
N VAL A 48 2.05 1.78 -6.45
CA VAL A 48 1.20 0.79 -5.80
C VAL A 48 2.04 -0.16 -4.98
N THR A 49 1.59 -0.46 -3.77
CA THR A 49 2.23 -1.45 -2.89
C THR A 49 1.21 -2.48 -2.43
N LEU A 50 1.61 -3.75 -2.49
CA LEU A 50 0.87 -4.91 -2.03
C LEU A 50 1.69 -5.64 -0.98
N ARG A 51 1.09 -5.97 0.17
CA ARG A 51 1.74 -6.71 1.26
C ARG A 51 1.18 -8.13 1.34
N ALA A 52 2.06 -9.12 1.21
CA ALA A 52 1.72 -10.51 1.42
C ALA A 52 1.39 -10.80 2.89
N HIS A 53 0.57 -11.83 3.10
CA HIS A 53 0.32 -12.40 4.43
C HIS A 53 1.63 -12.96 5.01
N ALA A 54 1.76 -12.95 6.34
CA ALA A 54 3.00 -13.34 7.03
C ALA A 54 3.38 -14.81 6.77
N ASP A 55 2.40 -15.70 6.62
CA ASP A 55 2.59 -17.14 6.45
C ASP A 55 2.94 -17.55 5.02
N LEU A 56 3.31 -16.61 4.16
CA LEU A 56 3.79 -16.92 2.82
C LEU A 56 5.31 -17.02 2.82
N PRO A 57 5.88 -17.98 2.07
CA PRO A 57 7.31 -17.96 1.79
C PRO A 57 7.66 -16.71 1.00
N SER A 58 8.97 -16.43 0.91
CA SER A 58 9.47 -15.27 0.17
C SER A 58 8.87 -15.20 -1.23
N LEU A 59 8.24 -14.08 -1.59
CA LEU A 59 7.75 -13.84 -2.95
C LEU A 59 8.89 -13.82 -3.98
N ARG A 60 10.12 -13.62 -3.52
CA ARG A 60 11.34 -13.68 -4.33
C ARG A 60 11.91 -15.08 -4.49
N GLY A 61 11.37 -16.07 -3.80
CA GLY A 61 11.83 -17.44 -3.90
C GLY A 61 11.62 -17.99 -5.31
N ASP A 62 12.49 -18.92 -5.71
CA ASP A 62 12.55 -19.47 -7.07
C ASP A 62 11.24 -20.14 -7.52
N GLN A 63 10.45 -20.62 -6.57
CA GLN A 63 9.12 -21.18 -6.84
C GLN A 63 8.08 -20.09 -7.17
N LEU A 64 8.08 -18.96 -6.44
CA LEU A 64 7.04 -17.93 -6.56
C LEU A 64 7.34 -16.87 -7.60
N PHE A 65 8.60 -16.44 -7.71
CA PHE A 65 8.94 -15.33 -8.59
C PHE A 65 8.60 -15.59 -10.07
N PRO A 66 8.85 -16.77 -10.67
CA PRO A 66 8.44 -17.06 -12.04
C PRO A 66 6.92 -16.96 -12.25
N THR A 67 6.15 -17.40 -11.26
CA THR A 67 4.68 -17.28 -11.26
C THR A 67 4.24 -15.82 -11.23
N LEU A 68 4.83 -15.02 -10.35
CA LEU A 68 4.57 -13.59 -10.24
C LEU A 68 4.92 -12.85 -11.53
N ARG A 69 6.11 -13.10 -12.08
CA ARG A 69 6.57 -12.51 -13.35
C ARG A 69 5.59 -12.79 -14.50
N ARG A 70 5.10 -14.03 -14.61
CA ARG A 70 4.09 -14.42 -15.60
C ARG A 70 2.77 -13.67 -15.40
N CYS A 71 2.30 -13.57 -14.15
CA CYS A 71 1.07 -12.85 -13.81
C CYS A 71 1.17 -11.35 -14.11
N LEU A 72 2.35 -10.74 -13.86
CA LEU A 72 2.64 -9.33 -14.17
C LEU A 72 2.64 -9.09 -15.68
N ALA A 73 3.28 -9.96 -16.46
CA ALA A 73 3.25 -9.87 -17.92
C ALA A 73 1.83 -9.91 -18.51
N GLN A 74 0.93 -10.67 -17.89
CA GLN A 74 -0.48 -10.72 -18.28
C GLN A 74 -1.33 -9.59 -17.65
N GLY A 75 -0.76 -8.85 -16.69
CA GLY A 75 -1.42 -7.83 -15.89
C GLY A 75 -1.82 -6.58 -16.67
N SER A 76 -1.04 -6.22 -17.68
CA SER A 76 -1.24 -4.99 -18.46
C SER A 76 -2.45 -5.01 -19.41
N ARG A 77 -3.24 -6.09 -19.43
CA ARG A 77 -4.43 -6.25 -20.27
C ARG A 77 -5.72 -5.72 -19.63
N GLY A 78 -5.71 -5.41 -18.33
CA GLY A 78 -6.91 -5.08 -17.55
C GLY A 78 -7.23 -3.58 -17.43
N GLY A 79 -6.81 -2.74 -18.38
CA GLY A 79 -6.97 -1.27 -18.30
C GLY A 79 -5.96 -0.55 -17.38
N VAL A 80 -5.10 -1.31 -16.71
CA VAL A 80 -3.89 -0.82 -16.03
C VAL A 80 -2.67 -1.22 -16.85
N ARG A 81 -1.66 -0.36 -16.90
CA ARG A 81 -0.37 -0.59 -17.55
C ARG A 81 0.69 -0.69 -16.47
N ILE A 82 1.35 -1.85 -16.35
CA ILE A 82 2.46 -2.01 -15.41
C ILE A 82 3.72 -1.43 -16.08
N LEU A 83 4.21 -0.31 -15.55
CA LEU A 83 5.37 0.40 -16.09
C LEU A 83 6.66 -0.13 -15.47
N HIS A 84 6.66 -0.30 -14.14
CA HIS A 84 7.80 -0.87 -13.39
C HIS A 84 7.30 -1.71 -12.22
N PHE A 85 8.13 -2.65 -11.76
CA PHE A 85 7.87 -3.42 -10.55
C PHE A 85 9.16 -3.81 -9.82
N SER A 86 9.03 -4.13 -8.53
CA SER A 86 10.00 -4.93 -7.78
C SER A 86 9.26 -5.82 -6.79
N VAL A 87 9.62 -7.11 -6.81
CA VAL A 87 9.16 -8.12 -5.87
C VAL A 87 10.13 -8.14 -4.69
N GLN A 88 9.63 -7.91 -3.49
CA GLN A 88 10.36 -8.04 -2.23
C GLN A 88 9.97 -9.34 -1.53
N THR A 89 10.65 -9.69 -0.44
CA THR A 89 10.36 -10.92 0.33
C THR A 89 8.87 -11.06 0.67
N ASN A 90 8.21 -9.97 1.07
CA ASN A 90 6.80 -9.99 1.51
C ASN A 90 5.97 -8.82 0.93
N HIS A 91 6.50 -8.06 -0.02
CA HIS A 91 5.78 -6.97 -0.67
C HIS A 91 6.02 -6.96 -2.17
N LEU A 92 5.07 -6.39 -2.92
CA LEU A 92 5.21 -6.09 -4.33
C LEU A 92 4.99 -4.60 -4.52
N HIS A 93 5.98 -3.93 -5.13
CA HIS A 93 5.85 -2.54 -5.55
C HIS A 93 5.66 -2.46 -7.06
N LEU A 94 4.76 -1.58 -7.50
CA LEU A 94 4.46 -1.32 -8.90
C LEU A 94 4.45 0.18 -9.15
N ILE A 95 4.90 0.60 -10.32
CA ILE A 95 4.51 1.89 -10.92
C ILE A 95 3.56 1.54 -12.06
N VAL A 96 2.36 2.11 -12.03
CA VAL A 96 1.31 1.81 -13.02
C VAL A 96 0.77 3.07 -13.66
N GLY A 97 0.36 2.96 -14.93
CA GLY A 97 -0.47 3.95 -15.62
C GLY A 97 -1.88 3.42 -15.86
N ALA A 98 -2.85 4.31 -16.01
CA ALA A 98 -4.22 3.97 -16.42
C ALA A 98 -4.90 5.18 -17.06
N ASP A 99 -5.84 4.94 -17.96
CA ASP A 99 -6.53 6.02 -18.71
C ASP A 99 -7.72 6.62 -17.96
N ALA A 100 -8.16 5.97 -16.87
CA ALA A 100 -9.26 6.44 -16.04
C ALA A 100 -9.19 5.85 -14.63
N ARG A 101 -9.87 6.50 -13.66
CA ARG A 101 -10.00 6.01 -12.28
C ARG A 101 -10.63 4.62 -12.19
N THR A 102 -11.67 4.37 -12.97
CA THR A 102 -12.36 3.09 -13.02
C THR A 102 -11.45 2.00 -13.60
N ALA A 103 -10.71 2.31 -14.67
CA ALA A 103 -9.73 1.42 -15.28
C ALA A 103 -8.60 1.06 -14.30
N LEU A 104 -8.06 2.04 -13.56
CA LEU A 104 -7.06 1.77 -12.52
C LEU A 104 -7.62 0.84 -11.44
N SER A 105 -8.78 1.15 -10.89
CA SER A 105 -9.39 0.39 -9.81
C SER A 105 -9.67 -1.06 -10.21
N ARG A 106 -10.37 -1.26 -11.34
CA ARG A 106 -10.74 -2.59 -11.84
C ARG A 106 -9.51 -3.38 -12.30
N GLY A 107 -8.57 -2.71 -12.98
CA GLY A 107 -7.31 -3.30 -13.42
C GLY A 107 -6.47 -3.81 -12.24
N LEU A 108 -6.26 -2.98 -11.22
CA LEU A 108 -5.54 -3.40 -10.01
C LEU A 108 -6.27 -4.52 -9.27
N GLN A 109 -7.60 -4.47 -9.14
CA GLN A 109 -8.36 -5.56 -8.53
C GLN A 109 -8.16 -6.88 -9.28
N SER A 110 -8.26 -6.86 -10.61
CA SER A 110 -8.04 -8.05 -11.44
C SER A 110 -6.62 -8.60 -11.30
N LEU A 111 -5.61 -7.71 -11.24
CA LEU A 111 -4.21 -8.08 -11.06
C LEU A 111 -3.98 -8.73 -9.70
N VAL A 112 -4.50 -8.13 -8.62
CA VAL A 112 -4.38 -8.64 -7.25
C VAL A 112 -5.00 -10.03 -7.12
N ILE A 113 -6.16 -10.25 -7.73
CA ILE A 113 -6.82 -11.56 -7.78
C ILE A 113 -5.98 -12.56 -8.56
N ARG A 114 -5.47 -12.18 -9.75
CA ARG A 114 -4.62 -13.05 -10.57
C ARG A 114 -3.39 -13.51 -9.81
N LEU A 115 -2.68 -12.57 -9.19
CA LEU A 115 -1.49 -12.87 -8.40
C LEU A 115 -1.82 -13.79 -7.22
N ALA A 116 -2.91 -13.54 -6.50
CA ALA A 116 -3.33 -14.39 -5.39
C ALA A 116 -3.66 -15.82 -5.85
N LYS A 117 -4.41 -15.96 -6.95
CA LYS A 117 -4.72 -17.27 -7.54
C LYS A 117 -3.46 -17.99 -8.02
N GLY A 118 -2.52 -17.26 -8.63
CA GLY A 118 -1.23 -17.80 -9.05
C GLY A 118 -0.42 -18.33 -7.88
N ILE A 119 -0.19 -17.50 -6.85
CA ILE A 119 0.55 -17.88 -5.64
C ILE A 119 -0.08 -19.11 -4.98
N ASN A 120 -1.39 -19.09 -4.74
CA ASN A 120 -2.08 -20.20 -4.09
C ASN A 120 -1.94 -21.51 -4.87
N ARG A 121 -2.08 -21.45 -6.20
CA ARG A 121 -1.91 -22.62 -7.08
C ARG A 121 -0.49 -23.17 -7.00
N THR A 122 0.51 -22.30 -7.10
CA THR A 122 1.93 -22.69 -7.06
C THR A 122 2.33 -23.30 -5.71
N LEU A 123 1.69 -22.88 -4.62
CA LEU A 123 1.92 -23.42 -3.28
C LEU A 123 0.97 -24.58 -2.91
N GLY A 124 0.10 -25.03 -3.82
CA GLY A 124 -0.86 -26.10 -3.52
C GLY A 124 -1.86 -25.75 -2.41
N ARG A 125 -2.06 -24.47 -2.11
CA ARG A 125 -2.85 -24.01 -0.96
C ARG A 125 -4.09 -23.22 -1.38
N ARG A 126 -4.96 -22.97 -0.40
CA ARG A 126 -6.08 -22.02 -0.50
C ARG A 126 -5.93 -20.92 0.56
N GLY A 127 -6.75 -19.88 0.46
CA GLY A 127 -6.84 -18.81 1.46
C GLY A 127 -6.22 -17.48 1.05
N ARG A 128 -6.03 -16.60 2.03
CA ARG A 128 -5.65 -15.21 1.85
C ARG A 128 -4.16 -15.06 1.55
N VAL A 129 -3.85 -14.41 0.43
CA VAL A 129 -2.47 -14.11 0.01
C VAL A 129 -2.03 -12.72 0.46
N TRP A 130 -2.93 -11.74 0.40
CA TRP A 130 -2.63 -10.35 0.72
C TRP A 130 -3.12 -10.00 2.11
N GLY A 131 -2.25 -9.47 2.96
CA GLY A 131 -2.60 -9.08 4.33
C GLY A 131 -3.66 -7.98 4.37
N ASP A 132 -3.68 -7.12 3.36
CA ASP A 132 -4.65 -6.04 3.23
C ASP A 132 -4.92 -5.70 1.75
N ARG A 133 -5.69 -4.63 1.50
CA ARG A 133 -5.85 -3.99 0.20
C ARG A 133 -4.52 -3.40 -0.27
N TYR A 134 -4.40 -3.15 -1.57
CA TYR A 134 -3.28 -2.38 -2.10
C TYR A 134 -3.31 -0.95 -1.56
N HIS A 135 -2.13 -0.36 -1.38
CA HIS A 135 -1.96 1.08 -1.22
C HIS A 135 -1.58 1.69 -2.57
N ALA A 136 -2.21 2.79 -2.97
CA ALA A 136 -1.90 3.50 -4.21
C ALA A 136 -1.72 4.99 -3.95
N ARG A 137 -0.65 5.56 -4.48
CA ARG A 137 -0.35 7.00 -4.43
C ARG A 137 -0.10 7.51 -5.85
N ALA A 138 -0.82 8.55 -6.26
CA ALA A 138 -0.53 9.26 -7.52
C ALA A 138 0.81 10.00 -7.41
N LEU A 139 1.63 9.91 -8.46
CA LEU A 139 2.88 10.63 -8.63
C LEU A 139 2.60 11.81 -9.57
N ARG A 140 2.65 13.01 -9.02
CA ARG A 140 2.14 14.23 -9.64
C ARG A 140 3.25 15.08 -10.25
N THR A 141 4.50 14.88 -9.84
CA THR A 141 5.63 15.67 -10.30
C THR A 141 6.76 14.81 -10.88
N PRO A 142 7.61 15.38 -11.75
CA PRO A 142 8.83 14.72 -12.22
C PRO A 142 9.69 14.12 -11.10
N ARG A 143 9.87 14.87 -10.01
CA ARG A 143 10.66 14.44 -8.85
C ARG A 143 10.01 13.26 -8.12
N GLU A 144 8.70 13.28 -7.95
CA GLU A 144 7.97 12.15 -7.35
C GLU A 144 8.10 10.88 -8.21
N VAL A 145 8.02 11.00 -9.53
CA VAL A 145 8.22 9.87 -10.45
C VAL A 145 9.64 9.33 -10.36
N ARG A 146 10.67 10.19 -10.43
CA ARG A 146 12.07 9.76 -10.30
C ARG A 146 12.33 9.07 -8.95
N ASN A 147 11.84 9.65 -7.86
CA ASN A 147 12.01 9.05 -6.53
C ASN A 147 11.32 7.68 -6.42
N ALA A 148 10.14 7.54 -7.02
CA ALA A 148 9.44 6.25 -7.08
C ALA A 148 10.21 5.23 -7.93
N LEU A 149 10.80 5.64 -9.05
CA LEU A 149 11.66 4.76 -9.87
C LEU A 149 12.87 4.27 -9.10
N VAL A 150 13.62 5.18 -8.44
CA VAL A 150 14.74 4.79 -7.56
C VAL A 150 14.27 3.83 -6.48
N TYR A 151 13.15 4.14 -5.83
CA TYR A 151 12.58 3.27 -4.81
C TYR A 151 12.25 1.88 -5.37
N VAL A 152 11.51 1.80 -6.47
CA VAL A 152 11.07 0.52 -7.03
C VAL A 152 12.24 -0.29 -7.58
N LEU A 153 13.15 0.32 -8.32
CA LEU A 153 14.22 -0.42 -9.00
C LEU A 153 15.42 -0.74 -8.09
N GLN A 154 15.62 0.03 -7.01
CA GLN A 154 16.83 -0.09 -6.19
C GLN A 154 16.59 -0.47 -4.73
N ASN A 155 15.35 -0.67 -4.27
CA ASN A 155 15.13 -1.01 -2.86
C ASN A 155 15.78 -2.34 -2.43
N TRP A 156 16.02 -3.27 -3.36
CA TRP A 156 16.75 -4.52 -3.10
C TRP A 156 18.17 -4.29 -2.58
N ARG A 157 18.85 -3.21 -2.97
CA ARG A 157 20.22 -2.91 -2.51
C ARG A 157 20.32 -2.67 -1.01
N ARG A 158 19.21 -2.29 -0.35
CA ARG A 158 19.17 -2.22 1.13
C ARG A 158 19.37 -3.59 1.80
N HIS A 159 19.13 -4.67 1.06
CA HIS A 159 19.18 -6.04 1.57
C HIS A 159 20.39 -6.83 1.04
N ARG A 160 21.09 -6.34 0.00
CA ARG A 160 22.35 -6.91 -0.52
C ARG A 160 23.28 -5.81 -1.01
N VAL A 161 24.19 -5.40 -0.13
CA VAL A 161 25.27 -4.44 -0.43
C VAL A 161 26.31 -5.12 -1.33
N GLY A 162 26.82 -4.41 -2.35
CA GLY A 162 28.09 -4.77 -3.00
C GLY A 162 28.07 -5.44 -4.37
N THR A 163 26.91 -5.76 -4.98
CA THR A 163 26.92 -6.60 -6.20
C THR A 163 27.05 -5.84 -7.52
N GLY A 164 26.89 -4.52 -7.57
CA GLY A 164 26.88 -3.75 -8.83
C GLY A 164 25.74 -4.12 -9.81
N ALA A 165 25.02 -5.21 -9.55
CA ALA A 165 24.04 -5.84 -10.42
C ALA A 165 22.64 -5.27 -10.22
N LEU A 166 21.83 -5.38 -11.27
CA LEU A 166 20.42 -5.03 -11.24
C LEU A 166 19.63 -6.08 -10.45
N ASP A 167 18.51 -5.66 -9.85
CA ASP A 167 17.64 -6.58 -9.09
C ASP A 167 16.93 -7.57 -10.05
N PRO A 168 17.22 -8.89 -9.99
CA PRO A 168 16.63 -9.89 -10.88
C PRO A 168 15.13 -10.09 -10.65
N CYS A 169 14.61 -9.72 -9.48
CA CYS A 169 13.18 -9.78 -9.18
C CYS A 169 12.46 -8.46 -9.40
N SER A 170 13.02 -7.59 -10.24
CA SER A 170 12.44 -6.29 -10.62
C SER A 170 12.39 -6.11 -12.13
N SER A 171 11.82 -4.98 -12.55
CA SER A 171 11.85 -4.54 -13.95
C SER A 171 13.14 -3.82 -14.35
N ALA A 172 14.17 -3.76 -13.49
CA ALA A 172 15.37 -2.96 -13.70
C ALA A 172 16.08 -3.24 -15.03
N VAL A 173 16.11 -4.49 -15.48
CA VAL A 173 16.77 -4.89 -16.73
C VAL A 173 16.06 -4.36 -18.00
N TRP A 174 14.79 -3.98 -17.90
CA TRP A 174 14.02 -3.37 -19.01
C TRP A 174 13.88 -1.86 -18.87
N PHE A 175 14.53 -1.24 -17.86
CA PHE A 175 14.50 0.20 -17.67
C PHE A 175 15.55 0.88 -18.56
N ASP A 176 15.12 1.90 -19.28
CA ASP A 176 15.90 2.67 -20.27
C ASP A 176 16.35 4.04 -19.72
N GLY A 177 16.24 4.22 -18.41
CA GLY A 177 16.54 5.47 -17.71
C GLY A 177 17.81 5.41 -16.87
N TRP A 178 18.63 4.39 -17.05
CA TRP A 178 19.93 4.25 -16.39
C TRP A 178 20.97 5.19 -17.00
N VAL A 179 21.90 5.69 -16.18
CA VAL A 179 23.10 6.42 -16.65
C VAL A 179 24.01 5.51 -17.44
N ARG A 180 24.15 4.25 -17.01
CA ARG A 180 24.95 3.22 -17.69
C ARG A 180 24.05 2.41 -18.62
N SER A 181 24.57 2.07 -19.79
CA SER A 181 23.87 1.16 -20.71
C SER A 181 23.70 -0.21 -20.06
N VAL A 182 22.49 -0.75 -20.15
CA VAL A 182 22.14 -2.10 -19.70
C VAL A 182 21.85 -2.92 -20.95
N PRO A 183 22.47 -4.10 -21.13
CA PRO A 183 22.13 -4.98 -22.24
C PRO A 183 20.63 -5.28 -22.25
N SER A 184 20.01 -5.15 -23.42
CA SER A 184 18.58 -5.41 -23.56
C SER A 184 18.28 -6.86 -23.15
N ALA A 185 17.45 -7.03 -22.13
CA ALA A 185 16.99 -8.37 -21.74
C ALA A 185 16.19 -9.03 -22.88
N VAL A 186 16.60 -10.24 -23.24
CA VAL A 186 15.92 -11.10 -24.21
C VAL A 186 14.66 -11.71 -23.58
N GLY A 187 13.55 -11.70 -24.32
CA GLY A 187 12.31 -12.40 -23.95
C GLY A 187 11.13 -11.49 -23.54
N ALA A 188 10.06 -12.14 -23.09
CA ALA A 188 8.78 -11.48 -22.81
C ALA A 188 8.91 -10.43 -21.68
N ARG A 189 8.62 -9.17 -22.01
CA ARG A 189 8.66 -8.03 -21.08
C ARG A 189 7.45 -8.07 -20.14
N PRO A 190 7.63 -8.15 -18.81
CA PRO A 190 6.53 -8.12 -17.84
C PRO A 190 5.99 -6.70 -17.59
N VAL A 191 6.53 -5.70 -18.29
CA VAL A 191 6.18 -4.29 -18.23
C VAL A 191 5.91 -3.76 -19.63
N VAL A 192 5.19 -2.64 -19.71
CA VAL A 192 4.88 -1.94 -20.96
C VAL A 192 5.43 -0.51 -20.92
N PRO A 193 5.76 0.09 -22.08
CA PRO A 193 6.23 1.46 -22.14
C PRO A 193 5.22 2.47 -21.56
N PRO A 194 5.69 3.53 -20.89
CA PRO A 194 4.84 4.61 -20.42
C PRO A 194 4.20 5.38 -21.58
N ARG A 195 2.93 5.79 -21.41
CA ARG A 195 2.19 6.61 -22.39
C ARG A 195 2.07 8.08 -21.99
N THR A 196 2.48 8.43 -20.78
CA THR A 196 2.32 9.78 -20.22
C THR A 196 3.65 10.49 -20.19
N TRP A 197 3.64 11.81 -20.46
CA TRP A 197 4.86 12.62 -20.44
C TRP A 197 5.62 12.47 -19.12
N LEU A 198 4.93 12.53 -17.97
CA LEU A 198 5.58 12.41 -16.65
C LEU A 198 6.35 11.09 -16.48
N ALA A 199 5.76 9.96 -16.90
CA ALA A 199 6.35 8.64 -16.73
C ALA A 199 7.41 8.30 -17.81
N ALA A 200 7.28 8.88 -19.01
CA ALA A 200 8.19 8.61 -20.13
C ALA A 200 9.41 9.55 -20.12
N VAL A 201 9.17 10.86 -19.94
CA VAL A 201 10.15 11.92 -20.23
C VAL A 201 10.34 12.85 -19.04
N GLY A 202 9.26 13.32 -18.43
CA GLY A 202 9.29 14.41 -17.45
C GLY A 202 10.24 14.17 -16.29
N TRP A 203 10.26 12.96 -15.74
CA TRP A 203 11.16 12.58 -14.65
C TRP A 203 12.65 12.69 -15.02
N ARG A 204 13.02 12.53 -16.29
CA ARG A 204 14.42 12.58 -16.78
C ARG A 204 15.04 13.96 -16.59
N ARG A 205 14.23 15.01 -16.47
CA ARG A 205 14.66 16.38 -16.12
C ARG A 205 15.28 16.48 -14.72
N GLN A 206 15.19 15.42 -13.92
CA GLN A 206 15.82 15.32 -12.61
C GLN A 206 17.10 14.47 -12.63
N GLY A 207 17.61 14.15 -13.83
CA GLY A 207 18.77 13.29 -14.07
C GLY A 207 18.38 11.83 -14.27
N LEU A 208 19.18 11.11 -15.08
CA LEU A 208 19.09 9.66 -15.20
C LEU A 208 19.45 8.99 -13.85
N ILE A 209 19.15 7.69 -13.73
CA ILE A 209 19.34 6.95 -12.48
C ILE A 209 20.70 6.24 -12.50
N HIS A 210 21.52 6.46 -11.47
CA HIS A 210 22.76 5.71 -11.24
C HIS A 210 22.47 4.36 -10.59
N PHE A 211 23.33 3.37 -10.81
CA PHE A 211 23.17 2.04 -10.19
C PHE A 211 23.41 2.08 -8.68
N GLU A 212 24.13 3.08 -8.19
CA GLU A 212 24.52 3.23 -6.80
C GLU A 212 23.51 4.09 -6.01
N GLU A 213 22.54 4.70 -6.69
CA GLU A 213 21.54 5.54 -6.05
C GLU A 213 20.70 4.74 -5.05
N MET A 214 20.62 5.23 -3.82
CA MET A 214 19.73 4.66 -2.83
C MET A 214 18.48 5.52 -2.69
N PRO A 215 17.31 4.91 -2.39
CA PRO A 215 16.16 5.71 -2.01
C PRO A 215 16.54 6.56 -0.80
N ALA A 216 16.14 7.83 -0.77
CA ALA A 216 16.33 8.67 0.42
C ALA A 216 15.84 7.90 1.65
N ARG A 217 16.62 7.92 2.74
CA ARG A 217 16.18 7.31 4.00
C ARG A 217 14.77 7.85 4.28
N ALA A 218 13.78 6.98 4.41
CA ALA A 218 12.55 7.38 5.04
C ALA A 218 12.99 7.83 6.44
N ILE A 219 13.07 9.14 6.66
CA ILE A 219 13.10 9.68 8.02
C ILE A 219 11.82 9.12 8.59
N ALA A 220 11.94 8.10 9.43
CA ALA A 220 10.86 7.67 10.27
C ALA A 220 10.49 8.93 11.05
N ARG A 221 9.44 9.65 10.62
CA ARG A 221 8.74 10.56 11.51
C ARG A 221 8.23 9.64 12.60
N ARG A 222 9.02 9.50 13.67
CA ARG A 222 8.52 9.14 15.00
C ARG A 222 7.37 10.11 15.20
N ILE A 223 6.16 9.62 14.99
CA ILE A 223 4.99 10.23 15.60
C ILE A 223 5.20 9.92 17.08
N SER A 224 5.90 10.81 17.77
CA SER A 224 5.88 10.84 19.22
C SER A 224 4.41 10.99 19.60
N PRO A 225 3.83 10.09 20.40
CA PRO A 225 2.53 10.36 20.97
C PRO A 225 2.68 11.62 21.83
N THR A 226 1.95 12.65 21.46
CA THR A 226 1.74 13.84 22.27
C THR A 226 1.35 13.39 23.67
N ARG A 227 2.25 13.62 24.65
CA ARG A 227 1.89 13.64 26.07
C ARG A 227 0.89 14.78 26.24
N ARG A 228 -0.40 14.45 26.23
CA ARG A 228 -1.43 15.38 26.69
C ARG A 228 -1.54 15.21 28.20
N ALA A 229 -1.42 16.35 28.87
CA ALA A 229 -1.34 16.53 30.31
C ALA A 229 -2.44 15.78 31.08
N LEU A 230 -2.02 15.08 32.12
CA LEU A 230 -2.82 14.77 33.30
C LEU A 230 -2.19 15.57 34.45
N THR A 231 -2.74 16.74 34.74
CA THR A 231 -2.77 17.31 36.10
C THR A 231 -3.97 18.24 36.17
N GLY A 232 -4.96 17.82 36.96
CA GLY A 232 -6.11 18.62 37.32
C GLY A 232 -5.85 19.50 38.53
N ALA A 233 -6.95 20.13 38.97
CA ALA A 233 -7.17 20.85 40.22
C ALA A 233 -6.66 22.30 40.30
N SER A 234 -7.61 23.21 40.06
CA SER A 234 -7.60 24.59 40.55
C SER A 234 -8.22 24.61 41.96
N PRO A 235 -7.60 25.26 42.96
CA PRO A 235 -8.21 25.44 44.27
C PRO A 235 -9.10 26.70 44.26
N ARG A 236 -10.38 26.54 44.56
CA ARG A 236 -11.25 27.65 44.97
C ARG A 236 -11.29 27.68 46.50
N SER A 237 -10.72 28.72 47.09
CA SER A 237 -10.84 29.08 48.50
C SER A 237 -12.10 29.94 48.71
N GLY A 238 -12.92 29.53 49.67
CA GLY A 238 -13.96 30.33 50.31
C GLY A 238 -14.11 29.81 51.73
N GLY A 239 -13.77 30.63 52.74
CA GLY A 239 -14.07 30.37 54.16
C GLY A 239 -15.53 30.73 54.49
N PRO A 240 -15.92 30.89 55.78
CA PRO A 240 -15.17 30.68 57.03
C PRO A 240 -15.92 29.87 58.12
N ALA A 241 -15.22 29.74 59.26
CA ALA A 241 -15.71 29.70 60.65
C ALA A 241 -16.20 28.39 61.31
N VAL A 242 -15.59 28.15 62.48
CA VAL A 242 -16.16 27.85 63.83
C VAL A 242 -15.55 26.60 64.47
N GLY A 243 -15.06 26.76 65.72
CA GLY A 243 -15.07 25.68 66.71
C GLY A 243 -13.73 25.43 67.39
N ALA A 244 -13.52 26.07 68.53
CA ALA A 244 -12.45 25.79 69.49
C ALA A 244 -12.59 24.39 70.10
N TYR A 245 -11.48 23.78 70.52
CA TYR A 245 -11.26 23.23 71.88
C TYR A 245 -9.78 22.84 72.03
N LYS A 246 -9.05 23.63 72.83
CA LYS A 246 -7.89 23.14 73.60
C LYS A 246 -8.46 22.38 74.80
N THR A 247 -7.87 21.24 75.15
CA THR A 247 -6.93 21.09 76.27
C THR A 247 -6.64 19.61 76.51
N ARG A 248 -5.34 19.27 76.54
CA ARG A 248 -4.81 18.19 77.37
C ARG A 248 -4.70 18.73 78.79
N ASN A 249 -4.97 17.91 79.79
CA ASN A 249 -4.55 18.15 81.15
C ASN A 249 -3.06 17.82 81.30
N GLU A 250 -2.42 18.54 82.23
CA GLU A 250 -1.02 18.50 82.70
C GLU A 250 -0.01 19.34 81.92
#